data_AF-A0A2E7FJH8-F1
#
_entry.id   AF-A0A2E7FJH8-F1
#
_cell.length_a   1.000
_cell.length_b   1.000
_cell.length_c   1.000
_cell.angle_alpha   90.00
_cell.angle_beta   90.00
_cell.angle_gamma   90.00
#
_symmetry.space_group_name_H-M   'P 1'
#
loop_
_entity.id
_entity.type
_entity.pdbx_description
1 polymer ?
#
loop_
_entity_poly.entity_id
_entity_poly.type
_entity_poly.pdbx_seq_one_letter_code
_entity_poly.pdbx_strand_id
1 'polypeptide(L)' 'MEISTELENAINEQIGIEFAASYAYLSMAAYFERNAFDGFSKWMHLQSEEEHMHAMKF' A
#
# COMPACT_ATOMS: atom_id res chain seq x y z
N MET A 1 -26.00 6.81 3.46
CA MET A 1 -25.50 8.09 4.00
C MET A 1 -24.75 8.74 2.85
N GLU A 2 -25.16 9.92 2.41
CA GLU A 2 -24.36 10.70 1.45
C GLU A 2 -23.21 11.38 2.19
N ILE A 3 -22.01 11.33 1.61
CA ILE A 3 -20.84 12.07 2.06
C ILE A 3 -20.69 13.34 1.22
N SER A 4 -20.00 14.36 1.75
CA SER A 4 -19.73 15.57 0.97
C SER A 4 -18.76 15.26 -0.17
N THR A 5 -18.82 16.06 -1.25
CA THR A 5 -17.91 15.90 -2.40
C THR A 5 -16.44 16.08 -1.99
N GLU A 6 -16.16 16.93 -1.01
CA GLU A 6 -14.81 17.10 -0.48
C GLU A 6 -14.30 15.82 0.21
N LEU A 7 -15.16 15.16 0.99
CA LEU A 7 -14.80 13.90 1.66
C LEU A 7 -14.65 12.76 0.65
N GLU A 8 -15.52 12.67 -0.35
CA GLU A 8 -15.43 11.69 -1.44
C GLU A 8 -14.09 11.83 -2.19
N ASN A 9 -13.71 13.06 -2.55
CA ASN A 9 -12.44 13.33 -3.22
C ASN A 9 -11.24 12.94 -2.36
N ALA A 10 -11.27 13.25 -1.06
CA ALA A 10 -10.19 12.88 -0.14
C ALA A 10 -10.06 11.36 0.03
N ILE A 11 -11.17 10.63 0.07
CA ILE A 11 -11.16 9.16 0.12
C ILE A 11 -10.55 8.59 -1.16
N ASN A 12 -10.96 9.09 -2.33
CA ASN A 12 -10.39 8.66 -3.61
C ASN A 12 -8.89 8.94 -3.72
N GLU A 13 -8.44 10.10 -3.23
CA GLU A 13 -7.02 10.42 -3.15
C GLU A 13 -6.27 9.44 -2.23
N GLN A 14 -6.83 9.16 -1.05
CA GLN A 14 -6.25 8.20 -0.11
C GLN A 14 -6.14 6.80 -0.71
N ILE A 15 -7.17 6.29 -1.41
CA ILE A 15 -7.11 5.00 -2.11
C ILE A 15 -5.94 4.95 -3.08
N GLY A 16 -5.70 6.03 -3.84
CA GLY A 16 -4.56 6.15 -4.74
C GLY A 16 -3.21 6.10 -4.01
N ILE A 17 -3.11 6.79 -2.86
CA ILE A 17 -1.92 6.77 -2.00
C ILE A 17 -1.65 5.36 -1.48
N GLU A 18 -2.66 4.63 -1.02
CA GLU A 18 -2.48 3.26 -0.50
C GLU A 18 -2.04 2.27 -1.58
N PHE A 19 -2.59 2.38 -2.81
CA PHE A 19 -2.10 1.55 -3.93
C PHE A 19 -0.65 1.90 -4.31
N ALA A 20 -0.29 3.18 -4.28
CA ALA A 20 1.09 3.61 -4.54
C ALA A 20 2.05 3.09 -3.45
N ALA A 21 1.64 3.15 -2.18
CA ALA A 21 2.39 2.62 -1.04
C ALA A 21 2.57 1.10 -1.14
N SER A 22 1.49 0.36 -1.45
CA SER A 22 1.53 -1.08 -1.71
C SER A 22 2.58 -1.43 -2.77
N TYR A 23 2.56 -0.75 -3.91
CA TYR A 23 3.51 -0.99 -4.99
C TYR A 23 4.95 -0.62 -4.62
N ALA A 24 5.13 0.45 -3.83
CA ALA A 24 6.45 0.84 -3.33
C ALA A 24 7.02 -0.22 -2.38
N TYR A 25 6.24 -0.75 -1.45
CA TYR A 25 6.68 -1.82 -0.55
C TYR A 25 6.98 -3.12 -1.28
N LEU A 26 6.18 -3.48 -2.29
CA LEU A 26 6.51 -4.62 -3.16
C LEU A 26 7.85 -4.44 -3.87
N SER A 27 8.13 -3.23 -4.36
CA SER A 27 9.43 -2.91 -4.97
C SER A 27 10.58 -3.01 -3.97
N MET A 28 10.39 -2.54 -2.74
CA MET A 28 11.36 -2.70 -1.66
C MET A 28 11.60 -4.17 -1.30
N ALA A 29 10.54 -4.99 -1.27
CA ALA A 29 10.65 -6.42 -1.03
C ALA A 29 11.57 -7.08 -2.08
N ALA A 30 11.34 -6.80 -3.37
CA ALA A 30 12.17 -7.29 -4.47
C ALA A 30 13.64 -6.82 -4.35
N TYR A 31 13.86 -5.58 -3.91
CA TYR A 31 15.21 -5.09 -3.63
C TYR A 31 15.88 -5.89 -2.51
N PHE A 32 15.19 -6.15 -1.40
CA PHE A 32 15.75 -6.89 -0.28
C PHE A 32 16.01 -8.37 -0.62
N GLU A 33 15.15 -9.01 -1.41
CA GLU A 33 15.40 -10.37 -1.93
C GLU A 33 16.68 -10.44 -2.74
N ARG A 34 16.88 -9.49 -3.66
CA ARG A 34 18.09 -9.44 -4.50
C ARG A 34 19.38 -9.27 -3.69
N ASN A 35 19.29 -8.65 -2.50
CA ASN A 35 20.43 -8.39 -1.63
C ASN A 35 20.55 -9.39 -0.46
N ALA A 36 19.83 -10.53 -0.52
CA ALA A 36 19.84 -11.57 0.51
C ALA A 36 19.44 -11.08 1.93
N PHE A 37 18.53 -10.10 1.99
CA PHE A 37 17.95 -9.59 3.23
C PHE A 37 16.55 -10.16 3.47
N ASP A 38 16.46 -11.48 3.65
CA ASP A 38 15.20 -12.24 3.63
C ASP A 38 14.16 -11.75 4.66
N GLY A 39 14.62 -11.33 5.84
CA GLY A 39 13.74 -10.78 6.87
C GLY A 39 13.06 -9.47 6.46
N PHE A 40 13.82 -8.57 5.82
CA PHE A 40 13.29 -7.29 5.33
C PHE A 40 12.40 -7.48 4.10
N SER A 41 12.76 -8.40 3.20
CA SER A 41 11.87 -8.78 2.10
C SER A 41 10.52 -9.25 2.61
N LYS A 42 10.52 -10.22 3.54
CA LYS A 42 9.29 -10.77 4.10
C LYS A 42 8.44 -9.69 4.77
N TRP A 43 9.07 -8.78 5.52
CA TRP A 43 8.36 -7.68 6.16
C TRP A 43 7.72 -6.72 5.15
N MET A 44 8.44 -6.38 4.07
CA MET A 44 7.93 -5.51 3.02
C MET A 44 6.81 -6.15 2.18
N HIS A 45 6.83 -7.48 1.99
CA HIS A 45 5.68 -8.18 1.39
C HIS A 45 4.43 -8.05 2.26
N LEU A 46 4.56 -8.24 3.58
CA LEU A 46 3.43 -8.06 4.51
C LEU A 46 2.92 -6.61 4.49
N GLN A 47 3.82 -5.62 4.44
CA GLN A 47 3.41 -4.22 4.35
C GLN A 47 2.71 -3.90 3.02
N SER A 48 3.19 -4.47 1.91
CA SER A 48 2.51 -4.35 0.60
C SER A 48 1.09 -4.91 0.63
N GLU A 49 0.88 -6.06 1.29
CA GLU A 49 -0.44 -6.67 1.46
C GLU A 49 -1.33 -5.81 2.37
N GLU A 50 -0.77 -5.24 3.44
CA GLU A 50 -1.49 -4.35 4.36
C GLU A 50 -2.04 -3.11 3.64
N GLU A 51 -1.22 -2.39 2.89
CA GLU A 51 -1.69 -1.20 2.17
C GLU A 51 -2.66 -1.56 1.04
N HIS A 52 -2.49 -2.72 0.40
CA HIS A 52 -3.48 -3.19 -0.57
C HIS A 52 -4.84 -3.42 0.10
N MET A 53 -4.86 -4.01 1.29
CA MET A 53 -6.10 -4.16 2.07
C MET A 53 -6.67 -2.80 2.51
N HIS A 54 -5.83 -1.82 2.87
CA HIS A 54 -6.29 -0.46 3.15
C HIS A 54 -6.99 0.15 1.93
N ALA A 55 -6.37 0.10 0.75
CA ALA A 55 -6.94 0.61 -0.49
C ALA A 55 -8.30 -0.02 -0.84
N MET A 56 -8.46 -1.32 -0.60
CA MET A 56 -9.68 -2.08 -0.92
C MET A 56 -10.80 -1.95 0.11
N LYS A 57 -10.52 -1.38 1.29
CA LYS A 57 -11.49 -1.27 2.39
C LYS A 57 -12.34 0.00 2.33
N PHE A 58 -11.86 1.04 1.65
CA PHE A 58 -12.54 2.33 1.53
C PHE A 58 -13.83 2.24 0.71
#